data_AF-A0A426RBR8-F1
#
_entry.id   AF-A0A426RBR8-F1
#
_cell.length_a   1.000
_cell.length_b   1.000
_cell.length_c   1.000
_cell.angle_alpha   90.00
_cell.angle_beta   90.00
_cell.angle_gamma   90.00
#
_symmetry.space_group_name_H-M   'P 1'
#
loop_
_entity.id
_entity.type
_entity.pdbx_description
1 polymer ?
#
loop_
_entity_poly.entity_id
_entity_poly.type
_entity_poly.pdbx_seq_one_letter_code
_entity_poly.pdbx_strand_id
1 'polypeptide(L)'
;MSVKIRLQRHGSKGKPFFHIVVADSRARRDGKFIEKLGIYNPITNPATIELNVNSAVKWLNNGAQPTDTARAILSYKGALYKKHLQGGVAKGAFDEAEAEKRFAAWLENKEARVQDKVQGLTKAQSDAKKAALEAEAKVNQARLDAAQKVLDDAKAEEEAKLAEAKAAEEAANAPAEVEATEEPVAEATVETPVAETATEEQTAETTAEAPAAEPTPEETATEEPTAEAEGTEETKA
;
A
#
# COMPACT_ATOMS: atom_id res chain seq x y z
N MET A 1 36.51 -23.92 13.82
CA MET A 1 35.39 -23.96 12.84
C MET A 1 34.10 -24.01 13.62
N SER A 2 33.21 -23.02 13.48
CA SER A 2 31.92 -23.03 14.17
C SER A 2 30.80 -22.91 13.16
N VAL A 3 29.82 -23.82 13.22
CA VAL A 3 28.60 -23.73 12.42
C VAL A 3 27.65 -22.73 13.08
N LYS A 4 27.11 -21.81 12.29
CA LYS A 4 26.17 -20.78 12.75
C LYS A 4 24.82 -20.91 12.03
N ILE A 5 23.74 -20.66 12.77
CA ILE A 5 22.41 -20.44 12.18
C ILE A 5 22.29 -18.94 11.95
N ARG A 6 22.16 -18.53 10.69
CA ARG A 6 22.17 -17.12 10.29
C ARG A 6 21.09 -16.83 9.25
N LEU A 7 20.83 -15.54 9.06
CA LEU A 7 19.94 -15.04 8.02
C LEU A 7 20.74 -14.70 6.77
N GLN A 8 20.34 -15.28 5.64
CA GLN A 8 20.84 -14.95 4.31
C GLN A 8 19.85 -14.00 3.65
N ARG A 9 20.34 -12.86 3.13
CA ARG A 9 19.46 -11.85 2.53
C ARG A 9 19.14 -12.26 1.09
N HIS A 10 17.86 -12.40 0.84
CA HIS A 10 17.25 -12.49 -0.47
C HIS A 10 16.27 -11.31 -0.64
N GLY A 11 15.72 -11.15 -1.83
CA GLY A 11 14.79 -10.06 -2.14
C GLY A 11 15.46 -8.80 -2.67
N SER A 12 14.61 -7.90 -3.18
CA SER A 12 15.01 -6.69 -3.89
C SER A 12 15.35 -5.54 -2.93
N LYS A 13 15.78 -4.41 -3.48
CA LYS A 13 15.94 -3.16 -2.73
C LYS A 13 14.59 -2.76 -2.12
N GLY A 14 14.58 -2.36 -0.84
CA GLY A 14 13.35 -1.97 -0.13
C GLY A 14 12.43 -3.12 0.29
N LYS A 15 12.61 -4.34 -0.23
CA LYS A 15 11.80 -5.52 0.12
C LYS A 15 12.71 -6.67 0.61
N PRO A 16 13.17 -6.64 1.87
CA PRO A 16 14.04 -7.68 2.41
C PRO A 16 13.28 -8.99 2.61
N PHE A 17 13.86 -10.09 2.17
CA PHE A 17 13.38 -11.45 2.41
C PHE A 17 14.55 -12.29 2.92
N PHE A 18 14.38 -13.11 3.95
CA PHE A 18 15.50 -13.83 4.54
C PHE A 18 15.30 -15.34 4.48
N HIS A 19 16.37 -16.05 4.13
CA HIS A 19 16.45 -17.49 4.35
C HIS A 19 17.14 -17.76 5.68
N ILE A 20 16.55 -18.62 6.50
CA ILE A 20 17.17 -19.11 7.73
C ILE A 20 18.04 -20.30 7.34
N VAL A 21 19.36 -20.14 7.40
CA VAL A 21 20.32 -21.12 6.89
C VAL A 21 21.35 -21.50 7.94
N VAL A 22 21.82 -22.74 7.86
CA VAL A 22 22.96 -23.23 8.61
C VAL A 22 24.20 -23.14 7.71
N ALA A 23 25.23 -22.45 8.16
CA ALA A 23 26.48 -22.29 7.40
C ALA A 23 27.69 -22.22 8.32
N ASP A 24 28.90 -22.45 7.78
CA ASP A 24 30.13 -22.14 8.49
C ASP A 24 30.21 -20.63 8.74
N SER A 25 30.62 -20.25 9.95
CA SER A 25 30.94 -18.89 10.38
C SER A 25 31.78 -18.07 9.39
N ARG A 26 32.71 -18.71 8.66
CA ARG A 26 33.62 -18.03 7.72
C ARG A 26 33.04 -17.83 6.32
N ALA A 27 31.93 -18.51 6.00
CA ALA A 27 31.31 -18.34 4.69
C ALA A 27 30.76 -16.91 4.55
N ARG A 28 30.79 -16.33 3.35
CA ARG A 28 30.15 -15.03 3.06
C ARG A 28 28.64 -15.07 3.39
N ARG A 29 28.01 -13.92 3.68
CA ARG A 29 26.59 -13.82 4.09
C ARG A 29 25.66 -14.59 3.15
N ASP A 30 25.74 -14.30 1.85
CA ASP A 30 24.86 -14.88 0.82
C ASP A 30 25.56 -15.98 0.01
N GLY A 31 26.47 -16.72 0.65
CA GLY A 31 27.28 -17.76 0.02
C GLY A 31 26.73 -19.16 0.17
N LYS A 32 27.63 -20.13 0.04
CA LYS A 32 27.33 -21.55 0.26
C LYS A 32 26.87 -21.79 1.70
N PHE A 33 25.73 -22.45 1.83
CA PHE A 33 25.19 -22.94 3.11
C PHE A 33 25.16 -24.48 3.11
N ILE A 34 24.94 -25.07 4.28
CA ILE A 34 24.86 -26.52 4.49
C ILE A 34 23.41 -26.99 4.32
N GLU A 35 22.48 -26.38 5.08
CA GLU A 35 21.06 -26.69 5.06
C GLU A 35 20.22 -25.42 5.20
N LYS A 36 19.10 -25.35 4.47
CA LYS A 36 18.08 -24.31 4.63
C LYS A 36 17.04 -24.81 5.65
N LEU A 37 16.90 -24.11 6.77
CA LEU A 37 15.94 -24.44 7.83
C LEU A 37 14.56 -23.82 7.59
N GLY A 38 14.50 -22.70 6.86
CA GLY A 38 13.25 -21.96 6.73
C GLY A 38 13.40 -20.61 6.03
N ILE A 39 12.34 -19.81 6.14
CA ILE A 39 12.22 -18.46 5.60
C ILE A 39 11.67 -17.49 6.65
N TYR A 40 12.05 -16.22 6.50
CA TYR A 40 11.60 -15.12 7.32
C TYR A 40 11.28 -13.91 6.44
N ASN A 41 10.03 -13.46 6.49
CA ASN A 41 9.56 -12.26 5.81
C ASN A 41 9.11 -11.21 6.85
N PRO A 42 9.88 -10.13 7.06
CA PRO A 42 9.52 -9.07 8.00
C PRO A 42 8.52 -8.05 7.43
N ILE A 43 8.20 -8.10 6.14
CA ILE A 43 7.34 -7.10 5.48
C ILE A 43 5.87 -7.35 5.80
N THR A 44 5.49 -8.61 5.97
CA THR A 44 4.12 -9.00 6.32
C THR A 44 3.83 -8.68 7.78
N ASN A 45 2.58 -8.32 8.07
CA ASN A 45 2.11 -8.08 9.44
C ASN A 45 0.88 -8.97 9.72
N PRO A 46 1.00 -10.00 10.58
CA PRO A 46 2.20 -10.44 11.30
C PRO A 46 3.32 -10.97 10.39
N ALA A 47 4.58 -10.92 10.86
CA ALA A 47 5.72 -11.40 10.07
C ALA A 47 5.60 -12.90 9.75
N THR A 48 5.79 -13.26 8.48
CA THR A 48 5.66 -14.66 8.03
C THR A 48 6.95 -15.40 8.34
N ILE A 49 6.84 -16.47 9.13
CA ILE A 49 7.96 -17.30 9.55
C ILE A 49 7.61 -18.77 9.27
N GLU A 50 8.36 -19.39 8.38
CA GLU A 50 8.28 -20.83 8.15
C GLU A 50 9.61 -21.45 8.58
N LEU A 51 9.55 -22.40 9.51
CA LEU A 51 10.73 -23.02 10.08
C LEU A 51 10.49 -24.53 10.24
N ASN A 52 11.41 -25.34 9.75
CA ASN A 52 11.49 -26.74 10.11
C ASN A 52 12.09 -26.87 11.52
N VAL A 53 11.20 -27.01 12.52
CA VAL A 53 11.58 -27.07 13.95
C VAL A 53 12.48 -28.28 14.24
N ASN A 54 12.22 -29.42 13.62
CA ASN A 54 12.97 -30.65 13.87
C ASN A 54 14.43 -30.54 13.37
N SER A 55 14.62 -30.06 12.14
CA SER A 55 15.97 -29.78 11.61
C SER A 55 16.69 -28.73 12.45
N ALA A 56 16.01 -27.66 12.84
CA ALA A 56 16.61 -26.61 13.67
C ALA A 56 17.11 -27.16 15.02
N VAL A 57 16.31 -27.98 15.69
CA VAL A 57 16.67 -28.64 16.96
C VAL A 57 17.88 -29.57 16.78
N LYS A 58 17.90 -30.38 15.70
CA LYS A 58 19.04 -31.24 15.38
C LYS A 58 20.34 -30.43 15.28
N TRP A 59 20.34 -29.33 14.54
CA TRP A 59 21.53 -28.47 14.41
C TRP A 59 21.92 -27.79 15.72
N LEU A 60 20.95 -27.36 16.52
CA LEU A 60 21.21 -26.79 17.84
C LEU A 60 21.78 -27.81 18.82
N ASN A 61 21.44 -29.09 18.70
CA ASN A 61 22.02 -30.18 19.49
C ASN A 61 23.44 -30.51 19.02
N ASN A 62 23.71 -30.40 17.72
CA ASN A 62 25.05 -30.50 17.13
C ASN A 62 25.97 -29.30 17.44
N GLY A 63 25.51 -28.33 18.26
CA GLY A 63 26.30 -27.19 18.70
C GLY A 63 26.27 -25.97 17.78
N ALA A 64 25.37 -25.91 16.78
CA ALA A 64 25.23 -24.73 15.95
C ALA A 64 24.83 -23.50 16.78
N GLN A 65 25.55 -22.39 16.58
CA GLN A 65 25.32 -21.15 17.33
C GLN A 65 24.41 -20.20 16.53
N PRO A 66 23.21 -19.85 17.02
CA PRO A 66 22.34 -18.90 16.33
C PRO A 66 22.83 -17.46 16.50
N THR A 67 22.69 -16.65 15.44
CA THR A 67 22.82 -15.18 15.55
C THR A 67 21.63 -14.59 16.32
N ASP A 68 21.72 -13.33 16.74
CA ASP A 68 20.72 -12.73 17.63
C ASP A 68 19.29 -12.73 17.05
N THR A 69 19.11 -12.20 15.83
CA THR A 69 17.79 -12.24 15.15
C THR A 69 17.33 -13.66 14.86
N ALA A 70 18.24 -14.57 14.49
CA ALA A 70 17.90 -15.97 14.27
C ALA A 70 17.44 -16.64 15.58
N ARG A 71 18.07 -16.31 16.72
CA ARG A 71 17.68 -16.78 18.05
C ARG A 71 16.27 -16.30 18.40
N ALA A 72 15.94 -15.04 18.12
CA ALA A 72 14.59 -14.50 18.33
C ALA A 72 13.55 -15.28 17.52
N ILE A 73 13.83 -15.56 16.24
CA ILE A 73 12.94 -16.35 15.37
C ILE A 73 12.80 -17.80 15.88
N LEU A 74 13.91 -18.44 16.26
CA LEU A 74 13.91 -19.80 16.81
C LEU A 74 13.18 -19.90 18.15
N SER A 75 13.26 -18.86 18.98
CA SER A 75 12.47 -18.73 20.21
C SER A 75 10.99 -18.59 19.89
N TYR A 76 10.65 -17.67 18.98
CA TYR A 76 9.26 -17.37 18.61
C TYR A 76 8.52 -18.58 18.03
N LYS A 77 9.19 -19.41 17.21
CA LYS A 77 8.59 -20.61 16.63
C LYS A 77 8.78 -21.88 17.47
N GLY A 78 9.50 -21.80 18.59
CA GLY A 78 9.57 -22.87 19.59
C GLY A 78 10.72 -23.87 19.46
N ALA A 79 11.64 -23.68 18.51
CA ALA A 79 12.79 -24.59 18.36
C ALA A 79 13.70 -24.60 19.61
N LEU A 80 13.92 -23.45 20.23
CA LEU A 80 14.69 -23.37 21.48
C LEU A 80 13.95 -24.01 22.65
N TYR A 81 12.63 -23.85 22.72
CA TYR A 81 11.81 -24.46 23.76
C TYR A 81 11.79 -25.99 23.62
N LYS A 82 11.62 -26.51 22.40
CA LYS A 82 11.71 -27.95 22.12
C LYS A 82 13.08 -28.52 22.51
N LYS A 83 14.18 -27.84 22.19
CA LYS A 83 15.53 -28.24 22.64
C LYS A 83 15.65 -28.28 24.17
N HIS A 84 15.10 -27.27 24.86
CA HIS A 84 15.12 -27.25 26.33
C HIS A 84 14.37 -28.44 26.92
N LEU A 85 13.18 -28.75 26.39
CA LEU A 85 12.38 -29.89 26.81
C LEU A 85 13.11 -31.23 26.59
N GLN A 86 13.72 -31.43 25.42
CA GLN A 86 14.56 -32.60 25.15
C GLN A 86 15.73 -32.73 26.13
N GLY A 87 16.33 -31.61 26.54
CA GLY A 87 17.37 -31.59 27.57
C GLY A 87 16.86 -32.03 28.95
N GLY A 88 15.58 -31.80 29.26
CA GLY A 88 14.92 -32.32 30.46
C GLY A 88 14.67 -33.83 30.39
N VAL A 89 14.21 -34.32 29.23
CA VAL A 89 14.04 -35.76 28.97
C VAL A 89 15.37 -36.50 29.07
N ALA A 90 16.43 -35.98 28.46
CA ALA A 90 17.77 -36.57 28.52
C ALA A 90 18.35 -36.63 29.95
N LYS A 91 17.89 -35.75 30.85
CA LYS A 91 18.25 -35.75 32.28
C LYS A 91 17.30 -36.59 33.14
N GLY A 92 16.25 -37.18 32.56
CA GLY A 92 15.26 -38.00 33.26
C GLY A 92 14.25 -37.20 34.09
N ALA A 93 14.05 -35.91 33.82
CA ALA A 93 13.13 -35.07 34.59
C ALA A 93 11.64 -35.32 34.28
N PHE A 94 11.34 -35.76 33.06
CA PHE A 94 9.99 -36.11 32.55
C PHE A 94 10.12 -37.00 31.32
N ASP A 95 9.03 -37.65 30.91
CA ASP A 95 8.99 -38.51 29.72
C ASP A 95 8.88 -37.71 28.40
N GLU A 96 9.10 -38.37 27.27
CA GLU A 96 9.03 -37.73 25.95
C GLU A 96 7.60 -37.29 25.59
N ALA A 97 6.58 -38.01 26.06
CA ALA A 97 5.18 -37.69 25.79
C ALA A 97 4.74 -36.41 26.51
N GLU A 98 5.20 -36.18 27.73
CA GLU A 98 4.95 -34.98 28.53
C GLU A 98 5.69 -33.78 27.93
N ALA A 99 6.91 -33.99 27.41
CA ALA A 99 7.62 -32.98 26.65
C ALA A 99 6.82 -32.51 25.44
N GLU A 100 6.26 -33.44 24.66
CA GLU A 100 5.42 -33.13 23.51
C GLU A 100 4.12 -32.42 23.90
N LYS A 101 3.46 -32.85 24.97
CA LYS A 101 2.26 -32.18 25.51
C LYS A 101 2.56 -30.73 25.91
N ARG A 102 3.64 -30.49 26.65
CA ARG A 102 4.07 -29.15 27.04
C ARG A 102 4.44 -28.29 25.84
N PHE A 103 5.03 -28.88 24.80
CA PHE A 103 5.36 -28.20 23.56
C PHE A 103 4.10 -27.84 22.76
N ALA A 104 3.14 -28.76 22.63
CA ALA A 104 1.88 -28.55 21.94
C ALA A 104 1.05 -27.45 22.62
N ALA A 105 0.88 -27.49 23.94
CA ALA A 105 0.17 -26.46 24.69
C ALA A 105 0.82 -25.06 24.52
N TRP A 106 2.15 -25.00 24.44
CA TRP A 106 2.86 -23.76 24.16
C TRP A 106 2.60 -23.24 22.75
N LEU A 107 2.58 -24.13 21.75
CA LEU A 107 2.26 -23.78 20.36
C LEU A 107 0.82 -23.26 20.24
N GLU A 108 -0.15 -23.92 20.86
CA GLU A 108 -1.56 -23.48 20.86
C GLU A 108 -1.70 -22.09 21.46
N ASN A 109 -1.05 -21.81 22.59
CA ASN A 109 -1.04 -20.48 23.19
C ASN A 109 -0.44 -19.45 22.24
N LYS A 110 0.69 -19.76 21.60
CA LYS A 110 1.32 -18.86 20.63
C LYS A 110 0.44 -18.61 19.42
N GLU A 111 -0.19 -19.63 18.88
CA GLU A 111 -1.10 -19.52 17.75
C GLU A 111 -2.33 -18.69 18.10
N ALA A 112 -2.91 -18.88 19.29
CA ALA A 112 -3.99 -18.05 19.79
C ALA A 112 -3.60 -16.55 19.81
N ARG A 113 -2.42 -16.20 20.34
CA ARG A 113 -1.93 -14.81 20.33
C ARG A 113 -1.74 -14.24 18.93
N VAL A 114 -1.31 -15.07 17.98
CA VAL A 114 -1.18 -14.67 16.57
C VAL A 114 -2.56 -14.44 15.96
N GLN A 115 -3.51 -15.34 16.22
CA GLN A 115 -4.89 -15.21 15.74
C GLN A 115 -5.56 -13.96 16.30
N ASP A 116 -5.39 -13.65 17.58
CA ASP A 116 -5.89 -12.41 18.19
C ASP A 116 -5.37 -11.17 17.43
N LYS A 117 -4.08 -11.17 17.08
CA LYS A 117 -3.46 -10.06 16.33
C LYS A 117 -4.00 -9.97 14.91
N VAL A 118 -4.17 -11.10 14.22
CA VAL A 118 -4.74 -11.16 12.87
C VAL A 118 -6.17 -10.64 12.89
N GLN A 119 -7.01 -11.13 13.81
CA GLN A 119 -8.40 -10.68 13.97
C GLN A 119 -8.50 -9.19 14.30
N GLY A 120 -7.60 -8.67 15.15
CA GLY A 120 -7.54 -7.23 15.41
C GLY A 120 -7.18 -6.40 14.18
N LEU A 121 -6.25 -6.88 13.36
CA LEU A 121 -5.86 -6.21 12.10
C LEU A 121 -6.98 -6.27 11.06
N THR A 122 -7.63 -7.42 10.88
CA THR A 122 -8.73 -7.56 9.92
C THR A 122 -9.93 -6.71 10.30
N LYS A 123 -10.26 -6.63 11.59
CA LYS A 123 -11.32 -5.75 12.09
C LYS A 123 -10.98 -4.27 11.87
N ALA A 124 -9.74 -3.85 12.18
CA ALA A 124 -9.32 -2.48 11.92
C ALA A 124 -9.39 -2.13 10.42
N GLN A 125 -9.03 -3.07 9.54
CA GLN A 125 -9.15 -2.89 8.10
C GLN A 125 -10.62 -2.79 7.63
N SER A 126 -11.52 -3.62 8.17
CA SER A 126 -12.94 -3.55 7.82
C SER A 126 -13.58 -2.25 8.29
N ASP A 127 -13.24 -1.80 9.49
CA ASP A 127 -13.78 -0.57 10.07
C ASP A 127 -13.27 0.65 9.31
N ALA A 128 -11.96 0.68 8.97
CA ALA A 128 -11.38 1.74 8.13
C ALA A 128 -12.00 1.78 6.73
N LYS A 129 -12.21 0.61 6.10
CA LYS A 129 -12.85 0.53 4.77
C LYS A 129 -14.31 1.00 4.83
N LYS A 130 -15.05 0.62 5.87
CA LYS A 130 -16.43 1.06 6.08
C LYS A 130 -16.50 2.58 6.26
N ALA A 131 -15.64 3.14 7.10
CA ALA A 131 -15.58 4.59 7.31
C ALA A 131 -15.21 5.35 6.03
N ALA A 132 -14.27 4.83 5.23
CA ALA A 132 -13.92 5.41 3.93
C ALA A 132 -15.10 5.39 2.96
N LEU A 133 -15.84 4.27 2.87
CA LEU A 133 -17.02 4.15 2.03
C LEU A 133 -18.13 5.11 2.47
N GLU A 134 -18.41 5.20 3.77
CA GLU A 134 -19.42 6.12 4.31
C GLU A 134 -19.03 7.59 4.05
N ALA A 135 -17.75 7.94 4.14
CA ALA A 135 -17.25 9.27 3.80
C ALA A 135 -17.40 9.57 2.30
N GLU A 136 -17.02 8.64 1.43
CA GLU A 136 -17.20 8.75 -0.02
C GLU A 136 -18.69 8.85 -0.41
N ALA A 137 -19.55 8.04 0.21
CA ALA A 137 -21.00 8.06 -0.03
C ALA A 137 -21.61 9.42 0.35
N LYS A 138 -21.20 10.01 1.49
CA LYS A 138 -21.66 11.34 1.90
C LYS A 138 -21.20 12.44 0.94
N VAL A 139 -19.96 12.37 0.46
CA VAL A 139 -19.44 13.32 -0.54
C VAL A 139 -20.18 13.18 -1.87
N ASN A 140 -20.43 11.94 -2.31
CA ASN A 140 -21.16 11.68 -3.54
C ASN A 140 -22.62 12.12 -3.45
N GLN A 141 -23.29 11.86 -2.32
CA GLN A 141 -24.66 12.33 -2.08
C GLN A 141 -24.71 13.86 -2.09
N ALA A 142 -23.80 14.55 -1.39
CA ALA A 142 -23.74 16.00 -1.42
C ALA A 142 -23.49 16.58 -2.83
N ARG A 143 -22.69 15.89 -3.66
CA ARG A 143 -22.48 16.28 -5.07
C ARG A 143 -23.74 16.09 -5.91
N LEU A 144 -24.48 15.01 -5.70
CA LEU A 144 -25.77 14.77 -6.37
C LEU A 144 -26.81 15.81 -5.96
N ASP A 145 -26.93 16.10 -4.66
CA ASP A 145 -27.87 17.10 -4.13
C ASP A 145 -27.53 18.50 -4.67
N ALA A 146 -26.23 18.85 -4.74
CA ALA A 146 -25.80 20.11 -5.33
C ALA A 146 -26.07 20.19 -6.85
N ALA A 147 -25.84 19.10 -7.60
CA ALA A 147 -26.14 19.04 -9.02
C ALA A 147 -27.65 19.14 -9.28
N GLN A 148 -28.47 18.46 -8.48
CA GLN A 148 -29.93 18.53 -8.55
C GLN A 148 -30.41 19.95 -8.27
N LYS A 149 -29.87 20.60 -7.23
CA LYS A 149 -30.19 22.01 -6.94
C LYS A 149 -29.84 22.93 -8.12
N VAL A 150 -28.68 22.78 -8.74
CA VAL A 150 -28.30 23.58 -9.92
C VAL A 150 -29.26 23.33 -11.10
N LEU A 151 -29.69 22.08 -11.31
CA LEU A 151 -30.67 21.76 -12.35
C LEU A 151 -32.05 22.36 -12.04
N ASP A 152 -32.47 22.35 -10.78
CA ASP A 152 -33.75 22.92 -10.35
C ASP A 152 -33.73 24.45 -10.41
N ASP A 153 -32.63 25.08 -10.01
CA ASP A 153 -32.41 26.53 -10.16
C ASP A 153 -32.42 26.94 -11.66
N ALA A 154 -31.74 26.17 -12.53
CA ALA A 154 -31.74 26.42 -13.97
C ALA A 154 -33.12 26.23 -14.64
N LYS A 155 -33.89 25.21 -14.22
CA LYS A 155 -35.27 25.01 -14.69
C LYS A 155 -36.19 26.13 -14.23
N ALA A 156 -36.06 26.60 -12.98
CA ALA A 156 -36.84 27.72 -12.47
C ALA A 156 -36.54 29.02 -13.21
N GLU A 157 -35.27 29.27 -13.57
CA GLU A 157 -34.90 30.41 -14.42
C GLU A 157 -35.46 30.29 -15.85
N GLU A 158 -35.45 29.10 -16.46
CA GLU A 158 -36.10 28.87 -17.75
C GLU A 158 -37.62 29.04 -17.69
N GLU A 159 -38.29 28.51 -16.66
CA GLU A 159 -39.73 28.66 -16.47
C GLU A 159 -40.11 30.13 -16.20
N ALA A 160 -39.29 30.87 -15.45
CA ALA A 160 -39.48 32.30 -15.23
C ALA A 160 -39.31 33.10 -16.53
N LYS A 161 -38.29 32.80 -17.35
CA LYS A 161 -38.11 33.42 -18.67
C LYS A 161 -39.24 33.07 -19.64
N LEU A 162 -39.74 31.84 -19.60
CA LEU A 162 -40.87 31.40 -20.43
C LEU A 162 -42.19 32.05 -19.98
N ALA A 163 -42.39 32.25 -18.68
CA ALA A 163 -43.54 32.96 -18.12
C ALA A 163 -43.48 34.46 -18.43
N GLU A 164 -42.31 35.07 -18.38
CA GLU A 164 -42.09 36.48 -18.74
C GLU A 164 -42.27 36.71 -20.26
N ALA A 165 -41.81 35.75 -21.08
CA ALA A 165 -42.06 35.75 -22.53
C ALA A 165 -43.56 35.58 -22.86
N LYS A 166 -44.29 34.69 -22.16
CA LYS A 166 -45.74 34.55 -22.32
C LYS A 166 -46.52 35.76 -21.80
N ALA A 167 -46.07 36.41 -20.73
CA ALA A 167 -46.68 37.65 -20.22
C ALA A 167 -46.45 38.84 -21.17
N ALA A 168 -45.28 38.89 -21.85
CA ALA A 168 -45.02 39.87 -22.90
C ALA A 168 -45.84 39.61 -24.17
N GLU A 169 -46.11 38.35 -24.50
CA GLU A 169 -46.99 37.95 -25.61
C GLU A 169 -48.48 38.22 -25.31
N GLU A 170 -48.93 38.06 -24.07
CA GLU A 170 -50.31 38.35 -23.63
C GLU A 170 -50.57 39.86 -23.46
N ALA A 171 -49.55 40.66 -23.11
CA ALA A 171 -49.63 42.13 -23.09
C ALA A 171 -49.67 42.76 -24.50
N ALA A 172 -49.23 42.04 -25.54
CA ALA A 172 -49.31 42.48 -26.93
C ALA A 172 -50.69 42.29 -27.57
N ASN A 173 -51.66 41.69 -26.86
CA ASN A 173 -52.99 41.38 -27.41
C ASN A 173 -54.15 41.80 -26.48
N ALA A 174 -54.34 43.11 -26.28
CA ALA A 174 -55.59 43.74 -25.83
C ALA A 174 -55.75 45.12 -26.52
N PRO A 175 -56.98 45.53 -26.88
CA PRO A 175 -57.29 45.97 -28.25
C PRO A 175 -57.07 47.47 -28.48
N ALA A 176 -56.54 47.81 -29.65
CA ALA A 176 -56.67 49.14 -30.24
C ALA A 176 -57.22 49.00 -31.68
N GLU A 177 -58.41 49.56 -31.84
CA GLU A 177 -59.24 49.64 -33.02
C GLU A 177 -58.70 50.71 -33.98
N VAL A 178 -58.79 50.42 -35.30
CA VAL A 178 -58.76 51.29 -36.51
C VAL A 178 -57.55 52.21 -36.74
N GLU A 179 -56.97 52.36 -37.94
CA GLU A 179 -57.47 52.15 -39.29
C GLU A 179 -56.31 52.03 -40.29
N ALA A 180 -56.63 51.39 -41.42
CA ALA A 180 -55.75 50.92 -42.49
C ALA A 180 -55.12 52.05 -43.34
N THR A 181 -54.07 51.72 -44.11
CA THR A 181 -54.18 51.49 -45.58
C THR A 181 -52.80 51.17 -46.21
N GLU A 182 -52.67 49.91 -46.64
CA GLU A 182 -52.02 49.34 -47.85
C GLU A 182 -50.53 49.61 -48.19
N GLU A 183 -49.69 48.58 -47.93
CA GLU A 183 -49.04 47.63 -48.88
C GLU A 183 -49.27 47.78 -50.42
N PRO A 184 -48.60 47.04 -51.36
CA PRO A 184 -47.74 45.85 -51.19
C PRO A 184 -46.47 45.68 -52.09
N VAL A 185 -45.51 44.89 -51.57
CA VAL A 185 -44.90 43.63 -52.11
C VAL A 185 -43.95 43.62 -53.33
N ALA A 186 -42.75 43.04 -53.12
CA ALA A 186 -42.27 41.75 -53.70
C ALA A 186 -40.82 41.46 -53.19
N GLU A 187 -40.61 40.53 -52.24
CA GLU A 187 -40.34 39.07 -52.40
C GLU A 187 -38.94 38.73 -52.96
N ALA A 188 -38.17 37.72 -52.53
CA ALA A 188 -38.25 36.75 -51.43
C ALA A 188 -36.96 35.87 -51.38
N THR A 189 -36.70 35.27 -50.21
CA THR A 189 -36.15 33.91 -49.92
C THR A 189 -34.72 33.51 -50.36
N VAL A 190 -33.76 33.15 -49.49
CA VAL A 190 -33.63 32.08 -48.43
C VAL A 190 -33.10 30.74 -48.99
N GLU A 191 -31.91 30.30 -48.52
CA GLU A 191 -31.59 28.98 -47.93
C GLU A 191 -30.09 28.61 -48.02
N THR A 192 -29.53 28.24 -46.86
CA THR A 192 -28.41 27.29 -46.68
C THR A 192 -28.89 25.86 -46.87
N PRO A 193 -28.06 24.88 -47.30
CA PRO A 193 -27.46 23.99 -46.29
C PRO A 193 -26.08 23.35 -46.61
N VAL A 194 -25.30 23.16 -45.54
CA VAL A 194 -24.62 21.94 -45.03
C VAL A 194 -23.95 20.92 -46.00
N ALA A 195 -22.64 20.74 -45.77
CA ALA A 195 -21.74 19.55 -45.74
C ALA A 195 -21.86 18.40 -46.78
N GLU A 196 -20.71 17.90 -47.28
CA GLU A 196 -20.04 16.65 -46.85
C GLU A 196 -18.92 16.20 -47.84
N THR A 197 -17.74 15.88 -47.27
CA THR A 197 -16.63 14.98 -47.70
C THR A 197 -16.01 15.02 -49.11
N ALA A 198 -14.67 15.12 -49.17
CA ALA A 198 -13.81 14.14 -49.86
C ALA A 198 -12.32 14.30 -49.45
N THR A 199 -11.68 13.15 -49.33
CA THR A 199 -10.35 12.81 -48.82
C THR A 199 -9.25 12.92 -49.88
N GLU A 200 -8.03 13.31 -49.49
CA GLU A 200 -6.74 12.92 -50.12
C GLU A 200 -5.64 13.19 -49.06
N GLU A 201 -5.06 12.19 -48.39
CA GLU A 201 -3.95 11.32 -48.81
C GLU A 201 -2.59 12.04 -48.89
N GLN A 202 -1.71 11.73 -47.93
CA GLN A 202 -0.26 11.43 -48.10
C GLN A 202 0.37 11.29 -46.69
N THR A 203 0.67 10.09 -46.20
CA THR A 203 1.93 9.34 -46.36
C THR A 203 3.20 10.14 -46.08
N ALA A 204 3.84 9.87 -44.93
CA ALA A 204 5.30 9.71 -44.82
C ALA A 204 5.66 9.10 -43.45
N GLU A 205 5.99 7.82 -43.55
CA GLU A 205 6.68 6.93 -42.65
C GLU A 205 8.06 7.47 -42.20
N THR A 206 8.45 7.35 -40.92
CA THR A 206 9.74 6.78 -40.47
C THR A 206 9.94 6.81 -38.94
N THR A 207 9.84 5.63 -38.33
CA THR A 207 10.91 4.84 -37.68
C THR A 207 11.82 5.41 -36.57
N ALA A 208 11.99 4.54 -35.55
CA ALA A 208 13.09 4.34 -34.59
C ALA A 208 13.10 5.22 -33.32
N GLU A 209 12.86 4.66 -32.12
CA GLU A 209 13.65 3.71 -31.32
C GLU A 209 14.55 4.45 -30.29
N ALA A 210 14.27 4.19 -29.01
CA ALA A 210 15.05 4.60 -27.84
C ALA A 210 16.43 3.89 -27.82
N PRO A 211 17.49 4.35 -27.11
CA PRO A 211 17.49 4.31 -25.63
C PRO A 211 18.44 5.30 -24.89
N ALA A 212 18.19 5.41 -23.57
CA ALA A 212 19.12 5.56 -22.43
C ALA A 212 20.31 6.55 -22.48
N ALA A 213 20.38 7.47 -21.50
CA ALA A 213 21.45 7.58 -20.47
C ALA A 213 21.40 8.91 -19.68
N GLU A 214 21.22 8.82 -18.36
CA GLU A 214 21.80 9.73 -17.34
C GLU A 214 23.21 9.20 -16.97
N PRO A 215 24.19 9.94 -16.38
CA PRO A 215 24.06 10.91 -15.27
C PRO A 215 24.99 12.16 -15.43
N THR A 216 25.04 13.20 -14.59
CA THR A 216 25.54 13.28 -13.18
C THR A 216 25.45 14.79 -12.74
N PRO A 217 25.58 15.11 -11.44
CA PRO A 217 25.09 16.33 -10.79
C PRO A 217 26.13 17.45 -10.72
N GLU A 218 25.66 18.68 -10.48
CA GLU A 218 26.51 19.82 -10.17
C GLU A 218 26.41 20.17 -8.67
N GLU A 219 27.58 20.49 -8.16
CA GLU A 219 28.03 20.62 -6.77
C GLU A 219 27.97 22.10 -6.34
N THR A 220 27.48 22.40 -5.15
CA THR A 220 27.91 23.61 -4.42
C THR A 220 28.29 23.27 -2.99
N ALA A 221 29.51 23.70 -2.67
CA ALA A 221 30.34 23.55 -1.48
C ALA A 221 29.67 24.10 -0.19
N THR A 222 29.77 23.42 0.95
CA THR A 222 30.87 23.40 1.95
C THR A 222 30.92 24.65 2.83
N GLU A 223 30.55 24.50 4.10
CA GLU A 223 31.09 25.29 5.20
C GLU A 223 31.41 24.32 6.36
N GLU A 224 32.69 24.25 6.72
CA GLU A 224 33.25 23.42 7.79
C GLU A 224 32.96 24.03 9.19
N PRO A 225 32.92 23.22 10.26
CA PRO A 225 33.11 23.71 11.62
C PRO A 225 34.56 23.45 12.08
N THR A 226 35.24 24.48 12.60
CA THR A 226 36.52 24.30 13.30
C THR A 226 36.49 24.89 14.72
N ALA A 227 36.93 24.03 15.64
CA ALA A 227 37.76 24.26 16.83
C ALA A 227 37.18 24.90 18.13
N GLU A 228 37.21 24.05 19.17
CA GLU A 228 37.87 24.23 20.48
C GLU A 228 37.48 25.39 21.43
N ALA A 229 37.03 25.02 22.64
CA ALA A 229 37.56 25.57 23.89
C ALA A 229 37.24 24.66 25.10
N GLU A 230 38.29 24.37 25.88
CA GLU A 230 38.34 23.63 27.15
C GLU A 230 37.79 24.41 28.37
N GLY A 231 37.54 23.68 29.47
CA GLY A 231 37.54 24.16 30.88
C GLY A 231 36.22 24.79 31.36
N THR A 232 35.65 24.51 32.55
CA THR A 232 36.29 24.32 33.87
C THR A 232 35.27 23.82 34.93
N GLU A 233 35.80 23.21 36.00
CA GLU A 233 35.35 23.13 37.42
C GLU A 233 34.05 22.38 37.78
N GLU A 234 34.14 21.27 38.53
CA GLU A 234 34.15 21.22 40.01
C GLU A 234 32.88 21.82 40.67
N THR A 235 32.04 20.97 41.27
CA THR A 235 31.68 21.10 42.69
C THR A 235 30.96 19.86 43.21
N LYS A 236 31.36 19.53 44.43
CA LYS A 236 30.93 18.47 45.33
C LYS A 236 29.83 19.02 46.26
N ALA A 237 28.70 18.33 46.37
CA ALA A 237 27.86 18.21 47.57
C ALA A 237 26.80 17.13 47.34
#